data_AF-A0A257UXT9-F1
#
_entry.id   AF-A0A257UXT9-F1
#
_cell.length_a   1.000
_cell.length_b   1.000
_cell.length_c   1.000
_cell.angle_alpha   90.00
_cell.angle_beta   90.00
_cell.angle_gamma   90.00
#
_symmetry.space_group_name_H-M   'P 1'
#
loop_
_entity.id
_entity.type
_entity.pdbx_description
1 polymer ?
#
loop_
_entity_poly.entity_id
_entity_poly.type
_entity_poly.pdbx_seq_one_letter_code
_entity_poly.pdbx_strand_id
1 'polypeptide(L)' 'MTYNFDADRWYENQKALLEARRERGEFSDAEFAFAIEDLDRRLNEMIARLDGTFQLPGR' A
#
# COMPACT_ATOMS: atom_id res chain seq x y z
N MET A 1 -19.43 -0.25 -17.52
CA MET A 1 -18.58 0.62 -16.69
C MET A 1 -17.66 -0.31 -15.91
N THR A 2 -16.51 -0.65 -16.48
CA THR A 2 -15.61 -1.64 -15.89
C THR A 2 -14.86 -0.96 -14.76
N TYR A 3 -15.13 -1.38 -13.52
CA TYR A 3 -14.33 -0.98 -12.38
C TYR A 3 -13.00 -1.72 -12.49
N ASN A 4 -12.04 -1.13 -13.21
CA ASN A 4 -10.65 -1.56 -13.14
C ASN A 4 -10.16 -1.14 -11.76
N PHE A 5 -9.99 -2.12 -10.88
CA PHE A 5 -9.34 -1.87 -9.61
C PHE A 5 -7.84 -1.72 -9.87
N ASP A 6 -7.39 -0.47 -9.98
CA ASP A 6 -5.97 -0.12 -10.15
C ASP A 6 -5.27 -0.09 -8.79
N ALA A 7 -4.64 -1.21 -8.42
CA ALA A 7 -3.87 -1.33 -7.18
C ALA A 7 -2.75 -0.28 -7.08
N ASP A 8 -2.15 0.07 -8.22
CA ASP A 8 -1.14 1.11 -8.36
C ASP A 8 -1.70 2.50 -7.96
N ARG A 9 -2.84 2.90 -8.55
CA ARG A 9 -3.54 4.15 -8.17
C ARG A 9 -3.95 4.18 -6.70
N TRP A 10 -4.38 3.04 -6.15
CA TRP A 10 -4.72 2.97 -4.74
C TRP A 10 -3.49 3.22 -3.87
N TYR A 11 -2.36 2.58 -4.18
CA TYR A 11 -1.10 2.75 -3.48
C TYR A 11 -0.61 4.20 -3.54
N GLU A 12 -0.60 4.82 -4.72
CA GLU A 12 -0.21 6.22 -4.88
C GLU A 12 -1.09 7.17 -4.04
N ASN A 13 -2.40 6.95 -4.01
CA ASN A 13 -3.30 7.75 -3.17
C ASN A 13 -3.02 7.56 -1.68
N GLN A 14 -2.82 6.33 -1.22
CA GLN A 14 -2.51 6.07 0.19
C GLN A 14 -1.16 6.67 0.59
N LYS A 15 -0.14 6.54 -0.27
CA LYS A 15 1.18 7.13 -0.05
C LYS A 15 1.09 8.65 0.03
N ALA A 16 0.38 9.31 -0.89
CA ALA A 16 0.18 10.76 -0.88
C ALA A 16 -0.53 11.24 0.40
N LEU A 17 -1.50 10.47 0.91
CA LEU A 17 -2.16 10.77 2.20
C LEU A 17 -1.20 10.66 3.39
N LEU A 18 -0.33 9.65 3.40
CA LEU A 18 0.69 9.48 4.45
C LEU A 18 1.75 10.59 4.38
N GLU A 19 2.18 10.97 3.18
CA GLU A 19 3.13 12.06 2.96
C GLU A 19 2.53 13.40 3.43
N ALA A 20 1.29 13.69 3.05
CA ALA A 20 0.61 14.90 3.49
C ALA A 20 0.45 14.97 5.03
N ARG A 21 0.26 13.83 5.70
CA ARG A 21 0.22 13.76 7.18
C ARG A 21 1.59 13.96 7.80
N ARG A 22 2.65 13.41 7.18
CA ARG A 22 4.04 13.67 7.59
C ARG A 22 4.40 15.14 7.46
N GLU A 23 4.04 15.79 6.36
CA GLU A 23 4.27 17.22 6.13
C GLU A 23 3.54 18.10 7.15
N ARG A 24 2.38 17.65 7.64
CA ARG A 24 1.63 18.30 8.74
C ARG A 24 2.25 18.08 10.12
N GLY A 25 3.27 17.23 10.24
CA GLY A 25 3.88 16.84 11.51
C GLY A 25 3.01 15.89 12.34
N GLU A 26 2.00 15.25 11.74
CA GLU A 26 1.15 14.26 12.41
C GLU A 26 1.85 12.89 12.53
N PHE A 27 2.93 12.68 11.78
CA PHE A 27 3.78 11.49 11.87
C PHE A 27 5.24 11.86 12.14
N SER A 28 5.86 11.11 13.05
CA SER A 28 7.33 11.03 13.13
C SER A 28 7.86 10.13 12.01
N ASP A 29 9.14 10.27 11.65
CA ASP A 29 9.76 9.46 10.59
C ASP A 29 9.60 7.95 10.80
N ALA A 30 9.64 7.49 12.06
CA ALA A 30 9.42 6.09 12.41
C ALA A 30 7.98 5.62 12.13
N GLU A 31 6.98 6.44 12.45
CA GLU A 31 5.57 6.13 12.21
C GLU A 31 5.25 6.14 10.72
N PHE A 32 5.85 7.07 9.97
CA PHE A 32 5.73 7.11 8.52
C PHE A 32 6.36 5.85 7.88
N ALA A 33 7.55 5.45 8.32
CA ALA A 33 8.19 4.23 7.84
C ALA A 33 7.31 2.99 8.10
N PHE A 34 6.79 2.84 9.32
CA PHE A 34 5.90 1.75 9.66
C PHE A 34 4.60 1.76 8.83
N ALA A 35 4.02 2.94 8.60
CA ALA A 35 2.82 3.10 7.78
C ALA A 35 3.07 2.73 6.31
N ILE A 36 4.26 3.03 5.77
CA ILE A 36 4.67 2.62 4.42
C ILE A 36 4.86 1.09 4.35
N GLU A 37 5.47 0.47 5.36
CA GLU A 37 5.61 -0.99 5.42
C GLU A 37 4.26 -1.71 5.50
N ASP A 38 3.32 -1.21 6.32
CA ASP A 38 1.96 -1.76 6.37
C ASP A 38 1.21 -1.55 5.04
N LEU A 39 1.41 -0.41 4.39
CA LEU A 39 0.82 -0.13 3.08
C LEU A 39 1.32 -1.10 2.00
N ASP A 40 2.63 -1.39 2.00
CA ASP A 40 3.24 -2.36 1.08
C ASP A 40 2.71 -3.78 1.30
N ARG A 41 2.55 -4.18 2.57
CA ARG A 41 1.95 -5.48 2.92
C ARG A 41 0.52 -5.58 2.38
N ARG A 42 -0.30 -4.55 2.57
CA ARG A 42 -1.67 -4.52 2.06
C ARG A 42 -1.72 -4.55 0.55
N LEU A 43 -0.82 -3.83 -0.14
CA LEU A 43 -0.71 -3.88 -1.60
C LEU A 43 -0.42 -5.31 -2.06
N ASN A 44 0.58 -5.97 -1.44
CA ASN A 44 0.90 -7.36 -1.73
C ASN A 44 -0.29 -8.30 -1.50
N GLU A 45 -1.02 -8.16 -0.40
CA GLU A 45 -2.25 -8.94 -0.14
C GLU A 45 -3.35 -8.68 -1.18
N MET A 46 -3.46 -7.44 -1.67
CA MET A 46 -4.45 -7.07 -2.68
C MET A 46 -4.09 -7.64 -4.05
N ILE A 47 -2.81 -7.56 -4.44
CA ILE A 47 -2.25 -8.17 -5.64
C ILE A 47 -2.41 -9.69 -5.58
N ALA A 48 -2.07 -10.30 -4.44
CA ALA A 48 -2.24 -11.74 -4.20
C ALA A 48 -3.69 -12.21 -4.43
N ARG A 49 -4.67 -11.40 -4.03
CA ARG A 49 -6.10 -11.66 -4.25
C ARG A 49 -6.53 -11.51 -5.71
N LEU A 50 -5.97 -10.53 -6.41
CA LEU A 50 -6.28 -10.23 -7.82
C LEU A 50 -5.68 -11.28 -8.76
N ASP A 51 -4.45 -11.70 -8.46
CA ASP A 51 -3.72 -12.69 -9.24
C ASP A 51 -4.33 -14.10 -9.02
N GLY A 52 -4.95 -14.36 -7.86
CA GLY A 52 -5.53 -15.67 -7.52
C GLY A 52 -4.48 -16.77 -7.30
N THR A 53 -3.20 -16.47 -7.58
CA THR A 53 -2.03 -17.35 -7.58
C THR A 53 -0.99 -16.90 -6.57
N PHE A 54 -1.38 -16.64 -5.32
CA PHE A 54 -0.39 -16.49 -4.25
C PHE A 54 0.29 -17.83 -3.93
N GLN A 55 1.17 -18.29 -4.83
CA GLN A 55 2.30 -19.14 -4.49
C GLN A 55 3.47 -18.20 -4.16
N LEU A 56 3.63 -17.89 -2.88
CA LEU A 56 4.91 -17.44 -2.37
C LEU A 56 5.98 -18.48 -2.75
N PRO A 57 7.15 -18.09 -3.28
CA PRO A 57 8.22 -19.01 -3.61
C PRO A 57 8.60 -19.83 -2.37
N GLY A 58 8.66 -21.14 -2.56
CA GLY A 58 9.03 -22.13 -1.56
C GLY A 58 10.34 -21.78 -0.87
N ARG A 59 10.38 -22.06 0.43
CA ARG A 59 11.59 -22.09 1.23
C ARG A 59 12.29 -23.42 1.07
#